data_AF-A0A7C3F1P0-F1
#
_entry.id   AF-A0A7C3F1P0-F1
#
_cell.length_a   1.000
_cell.length_b   1.000
_cell.length_c   1.000
_cell.angle_alpha   90.00
_cell.angle_beta   90.00
_cell.angle_gamma   90.00
#
_symmetry.space_group_name_H-M   'P 1'
#
loop_
_entity.id
_entity.type
_entity.pdbx_description
1 polymer ?
#
loop_
_entity_poly.entity_id
_entity_poly.type
_entity_poly.pdbx_seq_one_letter_code
_entity_poly.pdbx_strand_id
1 'polypeptide(L)'
;MAIRVYEAVLVGLGAMSAMQLAFYFVQRARRDAGIVDAGWAFGLGLLAAFYAVVGSGDPTRRLILALVAGTWSLRLATYLFVNRVLGPDEDGRYAMLRAQWGQRAQLYFFIFFQVQATWSVLFSVPFLVVANNSAPGFRVWDALGILVALVAIGGESLADWQLARFRANPANRGKTCRAGLWGWSRHPNYFFEWTHWWAYVLLGVGSPYVCERRLKSAAGGRAKSAAPSL
;
A
#
# COMPACT_ATOMS: atom_id res chain seq x y z
N MET A 1 -10.92 -24.49 -1.35
CA MET A 1 -10.87 -24.12 -2.77
C MET A 1 -10.03 -22.87 -2.87
N ALA A 2 -8.88 -22.92 -3.55
CA ALA A 2 -8.03 -21.74 -3.71
C ALA A 2 -8.73 -20.75 -4.66
N ILE A 3 -8.95 -19.52 -4.20
CA ILE A 3 -9.52 -18.46 -5.03
C ILE A 3 -8.57 -18.18 -6.20
N ARG A 4 -9.11 -17.97 -7.40
CA ARG A 4 -8.28 -17.55 -8.54
C ARG A 4 -7.90 -16.08 -8.37
N VAL A 5 -6.78 -15.65 -8.95
CA VAL A 5 -6.29 -14.27 -8.78
C VAL A 5 -7.33 -13.23 -9.23
N TYR A 6 -8.03 -13.45 -10.35
CA TYR A 6 -9.06 -12.50 -10.80
C TYR A 6 -10.26 -12.45 -9.84
N GLU A 7 -10.63 -13.57 -9.21
CA GLU A 7 -11.70 -13.60 -8.20
C GLU A 7 -11.29 -12.80 -6.97
N ALA A 8 -10.05 -12.95 -6.51
CA ALA A 8 -9.50 -12.15 -5.40
C ALA A 8 -9.47 -10.65 -5.73
N VAL A 9 -9.15 -10.29 -6.98
CA VAL A 9 -9.18 -8.91 -7.47
C VAL A 9 -10.62 -8.36 -7.45
N LEU A 10 -11.60 -9.12 -7.96
CA LEU A 10 -13.00 -8.71 -7.99
C LEU A 10 -13.61 -8.58 -6.58
N VAL A 11 -13.31 -9.52 -5.68
CA VAL A 11 -13.71 -9.44 -4.27
C VAL A 11 -13.07 -8.24 -3.60
N GLY A 12 -11.78 -8.01 -3.82
CA GLY A 12 -11.07 -6.84 -3.32
C GLY A 12 -11.69 -5.54 -3.82
N LEU A 13 -12.01 -5.44 -5.11
CA LEU A 13 -12.67 -4.27 -5.70
C LEU A 13 -14.05 -4.02 -5.10
N GLY A 14 -14.87 -5.06 -4.98
CA GLY A 14 -16.19 -4.97 -4.36
C GLY A 14 -16.10 -4.49 -2.90
N ALA A 15 -15.18 -5.07 -2.13
CA ALA A 15 -14.96 -4.68 -0.73
C ALA A 15 -14.46 -3.23 -0.61
N MET A 16 -13.49 -2.82 -1.44
CA MET A 16 -12.98 -1.44 -1.42
C MET A 16 -14.02 -0.44 -1.91
N SER A 17 -14.82 -0.79 -2.91
CA SER A 17 -15.92 0.05 -3.41
C SER A 17 -16.99 0.26 -2.33
N ALA A 18 -17.38 -0.81 -1.63
CA ALA A 18 -18.33 -0.74 -0.52
C ALA A 18 -17.79 0.09 0.66
N MET A 19 -16.51 -0.10 1.01
CA MET A 19 -15.86 0.67 2.07
C MET A 19 -15.77 2.16 1.72
N GLN A 20 -15.33 2.50 0.50
CA GLN A 20 -15.27 3.89 0.05
C GLN A 20 -16.64 4.52 -0.12
N LEU A 21 -17.67 3.73 -0.46
CA LEU A 21 -19.05 4.19 -0.44
C LEU A 21 -19.51 4.54 0.99
N ALA A 22 -19.18 3.72 1.98
CA ALA A 22 -19.47 4.02 3.37
C ALA A 22 -18.75 5.31 3.81
N PHE A 23 -17.47 5.48 3.47
CA PHE A 23 -16.73 6.70 3.79
C PHE A 23 -17.24 7.94 3.03
N TYR A 24 -17.79 7.79 1.83
CA TYR A 24 -18.49 8.87 1.15
C TYR A 24 -19.70 9.35 1.96
N PHE A 25 -20.49 8.44 2.54
CA PHE A 25 -21.59 8.85 3.42
C PHE A 25 -21.10 9.51 4.72
N VAL A 26 -19.99 9.04 5.30
CA VAL A 26 -19.36 9.72 6.44
C VAL A 26 -18.90 11.13 6.06
N GLN A 27 -18.26 11.27 4.89
CA GLN A 27 -17.87 12.56 4.34
C GLN A 27 -19.06 13.49 4.16
N ARG A 28 -20.22 12.99 3.71
CA ARG A 28 -21.44 13.80 3.59
C ARG A 28 -21.96 14.27 4.94
N ALA A 29 -21.97 13.39 5.94
CA ALA A 29 -22.46 13.71 7.27
C ALA A 29 -21.55 14.73 7.98
N ARG A 30 -20.22 14.58 7.85
CA ARG A 30 -19.23 15.44 8.51
C ARG A 30 -18.80 16.66 7.68
N ARG A 31 -19.20 16.71 6.40
CA ARG A 31 -18.70 17.63 5.37
C ARG A 31 -17.17 17.65 5.23
N ASP A 32 -16.52 16.54 5.55
CA ASP A 32 -15.06 16.40 5.53
C ASP A 32 -14.64 15.18 4.70
N ALA A 33 -13.92 15.42 3.59
CA ALA A 33 -13.44 14.37 2.71
C ALA A 33 -12.09 13.77 3.12
N GLY A 34 -11.46 14.24 4.20
CA GLY A 34 -10.18 13.74 4.71
C GLY A 34 -10.17 12.25 5.03
N ILE A 35 -11.33 11.68 5.37
CA ILE A 35 -11.48 10.25 5.68
C ILE A 35 -11.09 9.34 4.50
N VAL A 36 -11.15 9.83 3.27
CA VAL A 36 -10.82 9.05 2.07
C VAL A 36 -9.37 8.57 2.05
N ASP A 37 -8.43 9.40 2.51
CA ASP A 37 -6.99 9.09 2.52
C ASP A 37 -6.70 8.02 3.58
N ALA A 38 -7.26 8.19 4.79
CA ALA A 38 -7.13 7.21 5.87
C ALA A 38 -7.79 5.88 5.48
N GLY A 39 -8.94 5.95 4.83
CA GLY A 39 -9.66 4.79 4.31
C GLY A 39 -8.90 4.04 3.23
N TRP A 40 -8.25 4.75 2.30
CA TRP A 40 -7.40 4.13 1.28
C TRP A 40 -6.20 3.40 1.90
N ALA A 41 -5.49 4.05 2.83
CA ALA A 41 -4.35 3.47 3.53
C ALA A 41 -4.75 2.22 4.33
N PHE A 42 -5.86 2.28 5.06
CA PHE A 42 -6.42 1.15 5.80
C PHE A 42 -6.87 0.02 4.86
N GLY A 43 -7.51 0.37 3.75
CA GLY A 43 -7.96 -0.56 2.72
C GLY A 43 -6.83 -1.40 2.13
N LEU A 44 -5.65 -0.81 1.92
CA LEU A 44 -4.48 -1.56 1.45
C LEU A 44 -4.02 -2.62 2.46
N GLY A 45 -4.06 -2.32 3.77
CA GLY A 45 -3.79 -3.30 4.82
C GLY A 45 -4.81 -4.43 4.83
N LEU A 46 -6.11 -4.11 4.66
CA LEU A 46 -7.16 -5.12 4.53
C LEU A 46 -6.97 -6.02 3.32
N LEU A 47 -6.60 -5.44 2.16
CA LEU A 47 -6.30 -6.20 0.95
C LEU A 47 -5.08 -7.11 1.17
N ALA A 48 -4.02 -6.62 1.82
CA ALA A 48 -2.86 -7.45 2.14
C ALA A 48 -3.21 -8.62 3.06
N ALA A 49 -4.01 -8.38 4.11
CA ALA A 49 -4.49 -9.44 5.01
C ALA A 49 -5.39 -10.44 4.28
N PHE A 50 -6.32 -9.95 3.45
CA PHE A 50 -7.18 -10.78 2.63
C PHE A 50 -6.36 -11.68 1.69
N TYR A 51 -5.43 -11.11 0.92
CA TYR A 51 -4.55 -11.86 0.03
C TYR A 51 -3.64 -12.83 0.78
N ALA A 52 -3.15 -12.47 1.96
CA ALA A 52 -2.41 -13.38 2.82
C ALA A 52 -3.26 -14.56 3.28
N VAL A 53 -4.58 -14.45 3.42
CA VAL A 53 -5.48 -15.56 3.77
C VAL A 53 -5.83 -16.43 2.56
N VAL A 54 -6.09 -15.82 1.40
CA VAL A 54 -6.62 -16.55 0.24
C VAL A 54 -5.57 -16.98 -0.78
N GLY A 55 -4.37 -16.41 -0.73
CA GLY A 55 -3.27 -16.73 -1.64
C GLY A 55 -2.80 -18.17 -1.51
N SER A 56 -2.26 -18.72 -2.60
CA SER A 56 -1.77 -20.11 -2.66
C SER A 56 -0.25 -20.24 -2.52
N GLY A 57 0.45 -19.12 -2.26
CA GLY A 57 1.89 -19.09 -2.08
C GLY A 57 2.35 -19.66 -0.74
N ASP A 58 3.66 -19.54 -0.51
CA ASP A 58 4.31 -19.98 0.71
C ASP A 58 3.71 -19.31 1.96
N PRO A 59 3.32 -20.07 3.01
CA PRO A 59 2.70 -19.52 4.21
C PRO A 59 3.57 -18.48 4.93
N THR A 60 4.90 -18.66 4.95
CA THR A 60 5.81 -17.72 5.60
C THR A 60 5.79 -16.38 4.87
N ARG A 61 5.83 -16.35 3.53
CA ARG A 61 5.73 -15.09 2.77
C ARG A 61 4.37 -14.41 2.90
N ARG A 62 3.29 -15.19 2.97
CA ARG A 62 1.94 -14.66 3.23
C ARG A 62 1.87 -13.99 4.60
N LEU A 63 2.49 -14.59 5.62
CA LEU A 63 2.60 -13.97 6.94
C LEU A 63 3.46 -12.70 6.91
N ILE A 64 4.62 -12.73 6.24
CA ILE A 64 5.48 -11.55 6.09
C ILE A 64 4.72 -10.41 5.41
N LEU A 65 3.98 -10.70 4.34
CA LEU A 65 3.13 -9.71 3.66
C LEU A 65 2.12 -9.08 4.62
N ALA A 66 1.38 -9.91 5.38
CA ALA A 66 0.37 -9.42 6.32
C ALA A 66 0.98 -8.51 7.40
N LEU A 67 2.17 -8.87 7.91
CA LEU A 67 2.87 -8.08 8.93
C LEU A 67 3.43 -6.78 8.33
N VAL A 68 4.18 -6.85 7.23
CA VAL A 68 4.83 -5.68 6.62
C VAL A 68 3.79 -4.67 6.12
N ALA A 69 2.83 -5.11 5.32
CA ALA A 69 1.79 -4.24 4.78
C ALA A 69 0.80 -3.80 5.86
N GLY A 70 0.45 -4.69 6.79
CA GLY A 70 -0.45 -4.38 7.90
C GLY A 70 0.14 -3.34 8.86
N THR A 71 1.41 -3.47 9.25
CA THR A 71 2.07 -2.48 10.11
C THR A 71 2.18 -1.13 9.43
N TRP A 72 2.60 -1.08 8.16
CA TRP A 72 2.65 0.17 7.39
C TRP A 72 1.25 0.80 7.25
N SER A 73 0.26 0.01 6.84
CA SER A 73 -1.11 0.47 6.64
C SER A 73 -1.71 1.04 7.93
N LEU A 74 -1.55 0.32 9.06
CA LEU A 74 -2.08 0.76 10.35
C LEU A 74 -1.42 2.06 10.78
N ARG A 75 -0.09 2.15 10.69
CA ARG A 75 0.68 3.37 11.00
C ARG A 75 0.17 4.57 10.18
N LEU A 76 0.11 4.43 8.86
CA LEU A 76 -0.27 5.51 7.95
C LEU A 76 -1.75 5.90 8.13
N ALA A 77 -2.65 4.92 8.21
CA ALA A 77 -4.07 5.17 8.42
C ALA A 77 -4.32 5.87 9.77
N THR A 78 -3.68 5.43 10.86
CA THR A 78 -3.77 6.09 12.17
C THR A 78 -3.23 7.51 12.11
N TYR A 79 -2.06 7.72 11.49
CA TYR A 79 -1.49 9.07 11.34
C TYR A 79 -2.43 10.00 10.58
N LEU A 80 -2.99 9.55 9.45
CA LEU A 80 -3.93 10.35 8.66
C LEU A 80 -5.24 10.60 9.41
N PHE A 81 -5.79 9.58 10.08
CA PHE A 81 -7.02 9.71 10.84
C PHE A 81 -6.88 10.72 11.98
N VAL A 82 -5.84 10.57 12.81
CA VAL A 82 -5.60 11.45 13.97
C VAL A 82 -5.29 12.89 13.53
N ASN A 83 -4.45 13.07 12.52
CA ASN A 83 -3.97 14.42 12.16
C ASN A 83 -4.84 15.14 11.13
N ARG A 84 -5.69 14.43 10.36
CA ARG A 84 -6.49 15.04 9.29
C ARG A 84 -7.99 14.83 9.40
N VAL A 85 -8.45 13.82 10.14
CA VAL A 85 -9.89 13.48 10.23
C VAL A 85 -10.47 13.83 11.59
N LEU A 86 -9.67 13.79 12.67
CA LEU A 86 -10.09 14.24 14.00
C LEU A 86 -9.86 15.74 14.23
N GLY A 87 -9.23 16.44 13.28
CA GLY A 87 -9.04 17.88 13.35
C GLY A 87 -10.35 18.67 13.28
N PRO A 88 -10.37 19.93 13.77
CA PRO A 88 -11.56 20.76 13.76
C PRO A 88 -11.98 21.21 12.35
N ASP A 89 -11.02 21.34 11.44
CA ASP A 89 -11.22 21.83 10.08
C ASP A 89 -10.94 20.75 9.04
N GLU A 90 -11.73 20.75 7.96
CA GLU A 90 -11.44 19.93 6.76
C GLU A 90 -10.08 20.34 6.17
N ASP A 91 -9.29 19.35 5.73
CA ASP A 91 -8.03 19.61 5.03
C ASP A 91 -8.27 20.58 3.85
N GLY A 92 -7.49 21.66 3.81
CA GLY A 92 -7.67 22.76 2.85
C GLY A 92 -7.72 22.32 1.39
N ARG A 93 -7.10 21.20 1.02
CA ARG A 93 -7.22 20.61 -0.32
C ARG A 93 -8.65 20.23 -0.64
N TYR A 94 -9.34 19.55 0.28
CA TYR A 94 -10.72 19.10 0.06
C TYR A 94 -11.72 20.25 0.18
N ALA A 95 -11.49 21.19 1.10
CA ALA A 95 -12.29 22.40 1.19
C ALA A 95 -12.22 23.21 -0.12
N MET A 96 -11.02 23.34 -0.70
CA MET A 96 -10.81 23.98 -2.01
C MET A 96 -11.54 23.23 -3.14
N LEU A 97 -11.40 21.90 -3.23
CA LEU A 97 -12.11 21.10 -4.24
C LEU A 97 -13.62 21.25 -4.12
N ARG A 98 -14.14 21.22 -2.89
CA ARG A 98 -15.57 21.42 -2.62
C ARG A 98 -16.04 22.79 -3.09
N ALA A 99 -15.28 23.85 -2.81
CA ALA A 99 -15.59 25.21 -3.26
C ALA A 99 -15.57 25.31 -4.80
N GLN A 100 -14.55 24.74 -5.45
CA GLN A 100 -14.42 24.73 -6.92
C GLN A 100 -15.54 23.95 -7.61
N TRP A 101 -15.96 22.83 -7.03
CA TRP A 101 -16.98 21.96 -7.60
C TRP A 101 -18.42 22.42 -7.32
N GLY A 102 -18.61 23.30 -6.33
CA GLY A 102 -19.89 23.92 -6.00
C GLY A 102 -21.02 22.91 -5.85
N GLN A 103 -22.10 23.09 -6.61
CA GLN A 103 -23.28 22.21 -6.56
C GLN A 103 -23.00 20.76 -6.98
N ARG A 104 -21.96 20.53 -7.80
CA ARG A 104 -21.57 19.19 -8.26
C ARG A 104 -20.60 18.48 -7.33
N ALA A 105 -20.21 19.11 -6.22
CA ALA A 105 -19.21 18.57 -5.29
C ALA A 105 -19.53 17.14 -4.86
N GLN A 106 -20.80 16.82 -4.56
CA GLN A 106 -21.18 15.47 -4.10
C GLN A 106 -21.01 14.40 -5.17
N LEU A 107 -21.37 14.70 -6.42
CA LEU A 107 -21.14 13.78 -7.53
C LEU A 107 -19.63 13.53 -7.74
N TYR A 108 -18.83 14.60 -7.71
CA TYR A 108 -17.38 14.46 -7.90
C TYR A 108 -16.69 13.82 -6.70
N PHE A 109 -17.16 14.02 -5.47
CA PHE A 109 -16.68 13.25 -4.32
C PHE A 109 -17.08 11.78 -4.44
N PHE A 110 -18.29 11.45 -4.86
CA PHE A 110 -18.65 10.05 -5.11
C PHE A 110 -17.69 9.39 -6.11
N ILE A 111 -17.46 10.03 -7.26
CA ILE A 111 -16.50 9.53 -8.26
C ILE A 111 -15.09 9.43 -7.67
N PHE A 112 -14.65 10.46 -6.93
CA PHE A 112 -13.34 10.49 -6.30
C PHE A 112 -13.13 9.29 -5.35
N PHE A 113 -14.10 9.01 -4.48
CA PHE A 113 -14.03 7.87 -3.54
C PHE A 113 -14.03 6.52 -4.29
N GLN A 114 -14.81 6.38 -5.37
CA GLN A 114 -14.80 5.14 -6.17
C GLN A 114 -13.50 4.97 -6.97
N VAL A 115 -12.91 6.06 -7.45
CA VAL A 115 -11.57 6.03 -8.05
C VAL A 115 -10.53 5.57 -7.02
N GLN A 116 -10.65 5.98 -5.75
CA GLN A 116 -9.77 5.49 -4.68
C GLN A 116 -9.92 3.98 -4.43
N ALA A 117 -11.13 3.43 -4.52
CA ALA A 117 -11.34 1.98 -4.43
C ALA A 117 -10.59 1.22 -5.54
N THR A 118 -10.68 1.72 -6.78
CA THR A 118 -9.95 1.15 -7.92
C THR A 118 -8.44 1.27 -7.74
N TRP A 119 -7.95 2.42 -7.26
CA TRP A 119 -6.53 2.62 -6.96
C TRP A 119 -6.03 1.69 -5.85
N SER A 120 -6.81 1.44 -4.79
CA SER A 120 -6.43 0.48 -3.75
C SER A 120 -6.12 -0.89 -4.34
N VAL A 121 -6.98 -1.39 -5.23
CA VAL A 121 -6.76 -2.68 -5.89
C VAL A 121 -5.54 -2.64 -6.80
N LEU A 122 -5.38 -1.58 -7.60
CA LEU A 122 -4.23 -1.44 -8.49
C LEU A 122 -2.90 -1.41 -7.72
N PHE A 123 -2.82 -0.63 -6.63
CA PHE A 123 -1.61 -0.55 -5.81
C PHE A 123 -1.39 -1.80 -4.95
N SER A 124 -2.41 -2.63 -4.75
CA SER A 124 -2.28 -3.93 -4.08
C SER A 124 -1.74 -5.06 -4.96
N VAL A 125 -1.50 -4.83 -6.27
CA VAL A 125 -0.98 -5.85 -7.19
C VAL A 125 0.33 -6.51 -6.69
N PRO A 126 1.33 -5.78 -6.15
CA PRO A 126 2.50 -6.40 -5.55
C PRO A 126 2.16 -7.37 -4.42
N PHE A 127 1.10 -7.10 -3.64
CA PHE A 127 0.65 -7.99 -2.56
C PHE A 127 0.13 -9.31 -3.12
N LEU A 128 -0.61 -9.28 -4.24
CA LEU A 128 -1.04 -10.49 -4.94
C LEU A 128 0.14 -11.33 -5.42
N VAL A 129 1.18 -10.68 -5.96
CA VAL A 129 2.40 -11.35 -6.43
C VAL A 129 3.11 -12.05 -5.27
N VAL A 130 3.22 -11.39 -4.12
CA VAL A 130 3.84 -11.95 -2.90
C VAL A 130 2.98 -13.08 -2.31
N ALA A 131 1.67 -12.87 -2.17
CA ALA A 131 0.75 -13.85 -1.59
C ALA A 131 0.65 -15.16 -2.37
N ASN A 132 0.95 -15.12 -3.67
CA ASN A 132 0.97 -16.29 -4.56
C ASN A 132 2.39 -16.73 -4.93
N ASN A 133 3.43 -16.22 -4.26
CA ASN A 133 4.80 -16.67 -4.46
C ASN A 133 5.01 -18.03 -3.79
N SER A 134 5.03 -19.09 -4.59
CA SER A 134 5.21 -20.48 -4.15
C SER A 134 6.66 -20.95 -4.09
N ALA A 135 7.65 -20.06 -4.23
CA ALA A 135 9.05 -20.44 -4.09
C ALA A 135 9.29 -21.12 -2.73
N PRO A 136 10.06 -22.20 -2.64
CA PRO A 136 10.16 -22.97 -1.41
C PRO A 136 10.95 -22.24 -0.32
N GLY A 137 10.41 -22.24 0.90
CA GLY A 137 11.10 -21.84 2.13
C GLY A 137 11.46 -20.35 2.23
N PHE A 138 12.06 -19.97 3.35
CA PHE A 138 12.56 -18.60 3.55
C PHE A 138 13.85 -18.37 2.77
N ARG A 139 13.94 -17.24 2.05
CA ARG A 139 15.04 -16.93 1.12
C ARG A 139 15.74 -15.63 1.50
N VAL A 140 16.93 -15.44 0.95
CA VAL A 140 17.69 -14.18 1.10
C VAL A 140 16.87 -12.95 0.71
N TRP A 141 16.02 -13.07 -0.32
CA TRP A 141 15.15 -11.99 -0.78
C TRP A 141 14.05 -11.64 0.24
N ASP A 142 13.58 -12.63 1.01
CA ASP A 142 12.61 -12.39 2.07
C ASP A 142 13.25 -11.59 3.21
N ALA A 143 14.48 -11.95 3.59
CA ALA A 143 15.25 -11.19 4.58
C ALA A 143 15.53 -9.75 4.13
N LEU A 144 15.93 -9.56 2.87
CA LEU A 144 16.16 -8.22 2.30
C LEU A 144 14.86 -7.40 2.24
N GLY A 145 13.74 -8.03 1.86
CA GLY A 145 12.43 -7.39 1.85
C GLY A 145 12.00 -6.92 3.24
N ILE A 146 12.18 -7.76 4.25
CA ILE A 146 11.94 -7.40 5.66
C ILE A 146 12.86 -6.26 6.10
N LEU A 147 14.16 -6.32 5.78
CA LEU A 147 15.11 -5.27 6.12
C LEU A 147 14.71 -3.91 5.51
N VAL A 148 14.35 -3.90 4.23
CA VAL A 148 13.86 -2.70 3.55
C VAL A 148 12.59 -2.16 4.22
N ALA A 149 11.65 -3.04 4.55
CA ALA A 149 10.43 -2.65 5.25
C ALA A 149 10.71 -2.03 6.64
N LEU A 150 11.61 -2.63 7.42
CA LEU A 150 11.99 -2.12 8.75
C LEU A 150 12.68 -0.75 8.66
N VAL A 151 13.62 -0.59 7.73
CA VAL A 151 14.31 0.69 7.50
C VAL A 151 13.32 1.75 7.02
N ALA A 152 12.40 1.39 6.12
CA ALA A 152 11.36 2.29 5.63
C ALA A 152 10.41 2.73 6.75
N ILE A 153 9.74 1.80 7.42
CA ILE A 153 8.77 2.12 8.47
C ILE A 153 9.44 2.86 9.64
N GLY A 154 10.65 2.45 10.03
CA GLY A 154 11.44 3.11 11.07
C GLY A 154 11.86 4.52 10.68
N GLY A 155 12.39 4.70 9.47
CA GLY A 155 12.81 6.00 8.95
C GLY A 155 11.66 6.98 8.76
N GLU A 156 10.52 6.50 8.25
CA GLU A 156 9.30 7.29 8.10
C GLU A 156 8.77 7.73 9.47
N SER A 157 8.69 6.81 10.44
CA SER A 157 8.25 7.11 11.81
C SER A 157 9.17 8.10 12.51
N LEU A 158 10.49 7.97 12.32
CA LEU A 158 11.47 8.92 12.85
C LEU A 158 11.32 10.31 12.20
N ALA A 159 11.13 10.38 10.88
CA ALA A 159 10.93 11.63 10.16
C ALA A 159 9.64 12.34 10.63
N ASP A 160 8.53 11.62 10.75
CA ASP A 160 7.27 12.19 11.21
C ASP A 160 7.35 12.63 12.68
N TRP A 161 8.01 11.85 13.54
CA TRP A 161 8.24 12.24 14.95
C TRP A 161 9.09 13.51 15.05
N GLN A 162 10.16 13.63 14.26
CA GLN A 162 10.99 14.84 14.20
C GLN A 162 10.16 16.07 13.79
N LEU A 163 9.30 15.91 12.79
CA LEU A 163 8.44 16.99 12.31
C LEU A 163 7.38 17.37 13.35
N ALA A 164 6.74 16.38 13.98
CA ALA A 164 5.74 16.60 15.02
C ALA A 164 6.35 17.33 16.22
N ARG A 165 7.53 16.90 16.69
CA ARG A 165 8.29 17.57 17.76
C ARG A 165 8.66 19.00 17.37
N PHE A 166 9.09 19.24 16.13
CA PHE A 166 9.40 20.58 15.64
C PHE A 166 8.17 21.49 15.65
N ARG A 167 7.02 21.01 15.17
CA ARG A 167 5.75 21.75 15.11
C ARG A 167 5.15 22.04 16.49
N ALA A 168 5.39 21.16 17.46
CA ALA A 168 4.89 21.33 18.83
C ALA A 168 5.50 22.55 19.55
N ASN A 169 6.65 23.06 19.09
CA ASN A 169 7.25 24.27 19.65
C ASN A 169 6.67 25.54 18.97
N PRO A 170 5.95 26.43 19.70
CA PRO A 170 5.39 27.64 19.13
C PRO A 170 6.43 28.59 18.50
N ALA A 171 7.68 28.58 18.97
CA ALA A 171 8.77 29.38 18.42
C ALA A 171 9.17 28.97 16.99
N ASN A 172 8.68 27.82 16.52
CA ASN A 172 8.91 27.30 15.17
C ASN A 172 7.78 27.63 14.19
N ARG A 173 6.73 28.35 14.60
CA ARG A 173 5.66 28.79 13.69
C ARG A 173 6.26 29.59 12.53
N GLY A 174 5.85 29.24 11.31
CA GLY A 174 6.35 29.85 10.07
C GLY A 174 7.77 29.43 9.65
N LYS A 175 8.45 28.56 10.41
CA LYS A 175 9.80 28.07 10.08
C LYS A 175 9.75 26.69 9.43
N THR A 176 10.78 26.36 8.65
CA THR A 176 10.95 25.03 8.06
C THR A 176 11.78 24.14 8.99
N CYS A 177 11.35 22.89 9.19
CA CYS A 177 12.14 21.91 9.93
C CYS A 177 13.45 21.63 9.19
N ARG A 178 14.59 21.74 9.89
CA ARG A 178 15.93 21.39 9.36
C ARG A 178 16.70 20.46 10.30
N ALA A 179 16.01 19.83 11.26
CA ALA A 179 16.61 18.96 12.26
C ALA A 179 16.54 17.49 11.83
N GLY A 180 17.57 16.70 12.19
CA GLY A 180 17.61 15.28 11.88
C GLY A 180 17.53 15.01 10.38
N LEU A 181 16.63 14.12 9.97
CA LEU A 181 16.44 13.73 8.57
C LEU A 181 15.96 14.90 7.69
N TRP A 182 15.27 15.87 8.28
CA TRP A 182 14.80 17.08 7.59
C TRP A 182 15.94 18.05 7.23
N GLY A 183 17.13 17.87 7.80
CA GLY A 183 18.34 18.59 7.37
C GLY A 183 18.90 18.07 6.04
N TRP A 184 18.62 16.81 5.69
CA TRP A 184 19.15 16.14 4.49
C TRP A 184 18.18 16.20 3.31
N SER A 185 16.87 16.15 3.58
CA SER A 185 15.82 16.18 2.57
C SER A 185 14.66 17.06 3.01
N ARG A 186 13.96 17.66 2.04
CA ARG A 186 12.71 18.41 2.30
C ARG A 186 11.53 17.50 2.65
N HIS A 187 11.58 16.23 2.27
CA HIS A 187 10.50 15.25 2.50
C HIS A 187 11.09 13.87 2.82
N PRO A 188 11.82 13.72 3.94
CA PRO A 188 12.46 12.45 4.29
C PRO A 188 11.42 11.35 4.56
N ASN A 189 10.25 11.69 5.12
CA ASN A 189 9.16 10.74 5.31
C ASN A 189 8.67 10.16 3.98
N TYR A 190 8.53 10.98 2.93
CA TYR A 190 8.12 10.49 1.61
C TYR A 190 9.19 9.58 0.98
N PHE A 191 10.46 9.84 1.21
CA PHE A 191 11.52 8.94 0.74
C PHE A 191 11.36 7.53 1.32
N PHE A 192 11.11 7.44 2.63
CA PHE A 192 10.90 6.15 3.28
C PHE A 192 9.58 5.49 2.89
N GLU A 193 8.53 6.26 2.68
CA GLU A 193 7.26 5.80 2.13
C GLU A 193 7.46 5.15 0.75
N TRP A 194 8.22 5.78 -0.16
CA TRP A 194 8.56 5.17 -1.45
C TRP A 194 9.45 3.94 -1.30
N THR A 195 10.39 3.97 -0.34
CA THR A 195 11.30 2.85 -0.05
C THR A 195 10.53 1.61 0.43
N HIS A 196 9.45 1.78 1.20
CA HIS A 196 8.61 0.70 1.69
C HIS A 196 8.11 -0.21 0.55
N TRP A 197 7.69 0.37 -0.57
CA TRP A 197 7.15 -0.38 -1.70
C TRP A 197 8.16 -1.35 -2.36
N TRP A 198 9.46 -1.10 -2.20
CA TRP A 198 10.50 -2.00 -2.69
C TRP A 198 10.59 -3.31 -1.90
N ALA A 199 10.05 -3.36 -0.67
CA ALA A 199 9.96 -4.61 0.09
C ALA A 199 9.19 -5.68 -0.69
N TYR A 200 8.09 -5.31 -1.35
CA TYR A 200 7.25 -6.24 -2.10
C TYR A 200 7.90 -6.73 -3.40
N VAL A 201 8.75 -5.89 -4.02
CA VAL A 201 9.56 -6.30 -5.17
C VAL A 201 10.49 -7.43 -4.77
N LEU A 202 11.18 -7.29 -3.63
CA LEU A 202 12.10 -8.30 -3.10
C LEU A 202 11.34 -9.58 -2.69
N LEU A 203 10.23 -9.45 -1.97
CA LEU A 203 9.37 -10.58 -1.58
C LEU A 203 8.73 -11.30 -2.79
N GLY A 204 8.58 -10.60 -3.91
CA GLY A 204 8.07 -11.16 -5.16
C GLY A 204 9.09 -11.96 -5.97
N VAL A 205 10.38 -11.95 -5.60
CA VAL A 205 11.43 -12.65 -6.35
C VAL A 205 11.19 -14.17 -6.33
N GLY A 206 11.16 -14.76 -7.51
CA GLY A 206 10.85 -16.19 -7.71
C GLY A 206 9.36 -16.49 -7.86
N SER A 207 8.49 -15.48 -7.81
CA SER A 207 7.08 -15.63 -8.14
C SER A 207 6.91 -16.08 -9.60
N PRO A 208 5.90 -16.92 -9.92
CA PRO A 208 5.58 -17.31 -11.30
C PRO A 208 5.31 -16.10 -12.22
N TYR A 209 4.86 -14.98 -11.65
CA TYR A 209 4.61 -13.75 -12.42
C TYR A 209 5.89 -12.99 -12.80
N VAL A 210 7.01 -13.28 -12.16
CA VAL A 210 8.29 -12.55 -12.34
C VAL A 210 9.34 -13.39 -13.08
N CYS A 211 9.44 -14.70 -12.80
CA CYS A 211 10.59 -15.51 -13.24
C CYS A 211 10.24 -16.90 -13.83
N GLU A 212 9.10 -17.07 -14.48
CA GLU A 212 8.73 -18.41 -15.02
C GLU A 212 9.23 -18.65 -16.46
N ARG A 213 9.68 -17.62 -17.19
CA ARG A 213 9.90 -17.74 -18.64
C ARG A 213 11.21 -18.45 -19.05
N ARG A 214 12.16 -18.69 -18.14
CA ARG A 214 13.46 -19.32 -18.49
C ARG A 214 13.53 -20.84 -18.30
N LEU A 215 12.70 -21.46 -17.46
CA LEU A 215 12.80 -22.91 -17.19
C LEU A 215 12.03 -23.78 -18.19
N LYS A 216 10.90 -23.30 -18.73
CA LYS A 216 10.15 -24.03 -19.77
C LYS A 216 10.94 -24.11 -21.10
N SER A 217 11.78 -23.12 -21.40
CA SER A 217 12.65 -23.12 -22.59
C SER A 217 13.83 -24.10 -22.47
N ALA A 218 14.44 -24.22 -21.28
CA ALA A 218 15.54 -25.15 -21.05
C ALA A 218 15.09 -26.63 -21.01
N ALA A 219 13.89 -26.91 -20.50
CA ALA A 219 13.31 -28.25 -20.49
C ALA A 219 12.82 -28.73 -21.87
N GLY A 220 12.28 -27.83 -22.70
CA GLY A 220 11.83 -28.15 -24.05
C GLY A 220 12.97 -28.38 -25.06
N GLY A 221 14.16 -27.83 -24.80
CA GLY A 221 15.35 -28.00 -25.66
C GLY A 221 16.03 -29.36 -25.54
N ARG A 222 16.04 -29.98 -24.34
CA ARG A 222 16.65 -31.31 -24.14
C ARG A 222 15.82 -32.47 -24.68
N ALA A 223 14.50 -32.32 -24.79
CA ALA A 223 13.63 -33.38 -25.31
C ALA A 223 13.72 -33.56 -26.84
N LYS A 224 14.22 -32.57 -27.58
CA LYS A 224 14.31 -32.63 -29.05
C LYS A 224 15.65 -33.16 -29.60
N SER A 225 16.68 -33.37 -28.77
CA SER A 225 17.98 -33.90 -29.24
C SER A 225 18.17 -35.40 -29.01
N ALA A 226 17.11 -36.13 -28.62
CA ALA A 226 17.18 -37.56 -28.29
C ALA A 226 16.28 -38.43 -29.19
N ALA A 227 16.07 -38.03 -30.45
CA ALA A 227 15.52 -38.92 -31.47
C ALA A 227 16.69 -39.52 -32.27
N PRO A 228 16.92 -40.84 -32.24
CA PRO A 228 17.87 -41.49 -33.14
C PRO A 228 17.31 -41.45 -34.56
N SER A 229 18.10 -40.95 -35.50
CA SER A 229 17.86 -41.14 -36.93
C SER A 229 17.96 -42.64 -37.26
N LEU A 230 16.84 -43.24 -37.64
CA LEU A 230 16.76 -44.49 -38.39
C LEU A 230 16.17 -44.17 -39.77
#